data_AF-A0A354FDZ9-F1
#
_entry.id   AF-A0A354FDZ9-F1
#
_cell.length_a   1.000
_cell.length_b   1.000
_cell.length_c   1.000
_cell.angle_alpha   90.00
_cell.angle_beta   90.00
_cell.angle_gamma   90.00
#
_symmetry.space_group_name_H-M   'P 1'
#
loop_
_entity.id
_entity.type
_entity.pdbx_description
1 polymer ?
#
loop_
_entity_poly.entity_id
_entity_poly.type
_entity_poly.pdbx_seq_one_letter_code
_entity_poly.pdbx_strand_id
1 'polypeptide(L)'
;EGFNMRGFHIVGVYDEDPDPIGNRFGSIDVLPMGELEKVIENENVKIGIITVPAVAAQEVAERLVSAGVKAILNFSPYVFNLPEDIIVRHVDFSLYLEVLTFSLTYGKK
;
A
#
# COMPACT_ATOMS: atom_id res chain seq x y z
N GLU A 1 -9.63 -12.81 -1.30
CA GLU A 1 -10.81 -13.15 -0.48
C GLU A 1 -10.71 -12.72 0.99
N GLY A 2 -9.55 -12.82 1.64
CA GLY A 2 -9.41 -12.49 3.07
C GLY A 2 -9.71 -11.03 3.49
N PHE A 3 -9.49 -10.03 2.63
CA PHE A 3 -9.76 -8.62 2.95
C PHE A 3 -11.26 -8.30 2.99
N ASN A 4 -12.01 -8.72 1.97
CA ASN A 4 -13.47 -8.51 1.91
C ASN A 4 -14.18 -9.13 3.12
N MET A 5 -13.79 -10.34 3.54
CA MET A 5 -14.37 -10.98 4.73
C MET A 5 -14.12 -10.21 6.03
N ARG A 6 -13.10 -9.36 6.08
CA ARG A 6 -12.76 -8.50 7.23
C ARG A 6 -13.32 -7.07 7.07
N GLY A 7 -14.18 -6.83 6.08
CA GLY A 7 -14.77 -5.52 5.82
C GLY A 7 -13.86 -4.54 5.06
N PHE A 8 -12.77 -5.01 4.47
CA PHE A 8 -11.89 -4.19 3.63
C PHE A 8 -12.20 -4.44 2.16
N HIS A 9 -12.65 -3.40 1.47
CA HIS A 9 -12.91 -3.42 0.04
C HIS A 9 -11.77 -2.71 -0.70
N ILE A 10 -11.12 -3.42 -1.61
CA ILE A 10 -10.16 -2.81 -2.53
C ILE A 10 -11.00 -2.13 -3.61
N VAL A 11 -10.84 -0.82 -3.78
CA VAL A 11 -11.62 -0.03 -4.74
C VAL A 11 -10.81 0.41 -5.96
N GLY A 12 -9.48 0.23 -5.92
CA GLY A 12 -8.59 0.52 -7.03
C GLY A 12 -7.22 -0.07 -6.82
N VAL A 13 -6.58 -0.44 -7.92
CA VAL A 13 -5.17 -0.83 -8.02
C VAL A 13 -4.57 0.04 -9.11
N TYR A 14 -3.38 0.58 -8.88
CA TYR A 14 -2.78 1.56 -9.79
C TYR A 14 -1.35 1.21 -10.11
N ASP A 15 -0.94 1.54 -11.32
CA ASP A 15 0.45 1.44 -11.77
C ASP A 15 0.77 2.57 -12.75
N GLU A 16 2.06 2.90 -12.88
CA GLU A 16 2.57 3.81 -13.89
C GLU A 16 3.05 3.06 -15.14
N ASP A 17 3.41 1.78 -14.99
CA ASP A 17 3.81 0.92 -16.09
C ASP A 17 2.58 0.64 -16.97
N PRO A 18 2.64 0.90 -18.30
CA PRO A 18 1.55 0.59 -19.21
C PRO A 18 1.22 -0.90 -19.32
N ASP A 19 2.17 -1.79 -19.04
CA ASP A 19 2.00 -3.24 -19.21
C ASP A 19 0.94 -3.84 -18.25
N PRO A 20 0.94 -3.55 -16.94
CA PRO A 20 -0.11 -4.03 -16.04
C PRO A 20 -1.46 -3.30 -16.22
N ILE A 21 -1.50 -2.11 -16.79
CA ILE A 21 -2.73 -1.30 -16.90
C ILE A 21 -3.76 -2.01 -17.78
N GLY A 22 -5.01 -2.08 -17.30
CA GLY A 22 -6.11 -2.80 -17.94
C GLY A 22 -6.12 -4.31 -17.67
N ASN A 23 -5.06 -4.88 -17.08
CA ASN A 23 -5.10 -6.24 -16.56
C ASN A 23 -5.92 -6.30 -15.27
N ARG A 24 -6.33 -7.51 -14.90
CA ARG A 24 -7.11 -7.75 -13.68
C ARG A 24 -6.24 -8.24 -12.54
N PHE A 25 -6.38 -7.58 -11.40
CA PHE A 25 -6.00 -8.09 -10.10
C PHE A 25 -7.25 -8.66 -9.39
N GLY A 26 -7.51 -9.94 -9.60
CA GLY A 26 -8.75 -10.58 -9.15
C GLY A 26 -9.96 -10.03 -9.90
N SER A 27 -10.83 -9.30 -9.21
CA SER A 27 -12.04 -8.69 -9.78
C SER A 27 -11.89 -7.20 -10.11
N ILE A 28 -10.70 -6.62 -9.93
CA ILE A 28 -10.44 -5.18 -10.04
C ILE A 28 -9.45 -4.97 -11.19
N ASP A 29 -9.72 -4.00 -12.03
CA ASP A 29 -8.82 -3.62 -13.12
C ASP A 29 -7.69 -2.72 -12.58
N VAL A 30 -6.49 -2.88 -13.11
CA VAL A 30 -5.35 -1.98 -12.82
C VAL A 30 -5.56 -0.70 -13.61
N LEU A 31 -5.55 0.43 -12.91
CA LEU A 31 -5.82 1.76 -13.44
C LEU A 31 -4.53 2.56 -13.60
N PRO A 32 -4.49 3.51 -14.55
CA PRO A 32 -3.39 4.46 -14.61
C PRO A 32 -3.38 5.36 -13.38
N MET A 33 -2.18 5.75 -12.94
CA MET A 33 -2.02 6.69 -11.81
C MET A 33 -2.78 8.01 -11.97
N GLY A 34 -3.13 8.44 -13.18
CA GLY A 34 -3.91 9.67 -13.42
C GLY A 34 -5.36 9.62 -12.93
N GLU A 35 -5.91 8.44 -12.64
CA GLU A 35 -7.28 8.29 -12.10
C GLU A 35 -7.32 8.23 -10.56
N LEU A 36 -6.15 8.23 -9.90
CA LEU A 36 -6.03 7.99 -8.46
C LEU A 36 -6.88 8.94 -7.61
N GLU A 37 -6.71 10.25 -7.79
CA GLU A 37 -7.38 11.29 -7.00
C GLU A 37 -8.90 11.20 -7.17
N LYS A 38 -9.35 11.04 -8.42
CA LYS A 38 -10.77 10.93 -8.76
C LYS A 38 -11.44 9.75 -8.08
N VAL A 39 -10.79 8.59 -8.05
CA VAL A 39 -11.35 7.40 -7.38
C VAL A 39 -11.35 7.59 -5.86
N ILE A 40 -10.29 8.19 -5.29
CA ILE A 40 -10.22 8.47 -3.84
C ILE A 40 -11.39 9.35 -3.41
N GLU A 41 -11.69 10.40 -4.17
CA GLU A 41 -12.81 11.32 -3.91
C GLU A 41 -14.16 10.61 -4.03
N ASN A 42 -14.40 9.92 -5.15
CA ASN A 42 -15.69 9.26 -5.43
C ASN A 42 -16.03 8.14 -4.44
N GLU A 43 -15.02 7.35 -4.05
CA GLU A 43 -15.19 6.20 -3.16
C GLU A 43 -14.91 6.55 -1.70
N ASN A 44 -14.60 7.81 -1.40
CA ASN A 44 -14.29 8.32 -0.06
C ASN A 44 -13.19 7.49 0.64
N VAL A 45 -12.12 7.17 -0.08
CA VAL A 45 -11.05 6.27 0.38
C VAL A 45 -10.33 6.85 1.60
N LYS A 46 -10.12 6.03 2.63
CA LYS A 46 -9.45 6.43 3.88
C LYS A 46 -8.08 5.81 4.09
N ILE A 47 -7.82 4.69 3.41
CA ILE A 47 -6.59 3.91 3.57
C ILE A 47 -5.95 3.69 2.21
N GLY A 48 -4.68 4.09 2.07
CA GLY A 48 -3.85 3.78 0.91
C GLY A 48 -2.83 2.68 1.24
N ILE A 49 -2.44 1.91 0.22
CA ILE A 49 -1.36 0.92 0.32
C ILE A 49 -0.28 1.32 -0.69
N ILE A 50 0.97 1.48 -0.22
CA ILE A 50 2.11 1.85 -1.07
C ILE A 50 3.05 0.65 -1.19
N THR A 51 3.21 0.17 -2.42
CA THR A 51 4.08 -0.96 -2.80
C THR A 51 5.05 -0.60 -3.94
N VAL A 52 5.34 0.69 -4.10
CA VAL A 52 6.22 1.20 -5.17
C VAL A 52 7.68 1.25 -4.72
N PRO A 53 8.65 1.37 -5.65
CA PRO A 53 10.06 1.61 -5.31
C PRO A 53 10.24 2.88 -4.47
N ALA A 54 11.31 2.92 -3.66
CA ALA A 54 11.57 4.04 -2.74
C ALA A 54 11.59 5.41 -3.43
N VAL A 55 12.05 5.48 -4.68
CA VAL A 55 12.16 6.74 -5.45
C VAL A 55 10.80 7.38 -5.75
N ALA A 56 9.74 6.59 -5.85
CA ALA A 56 8.37 7.07 -6.13
C ALA A 56 7.51 7.18 -4.87
N ALA A 57 7.95 6.58 -3.76
CA ALA A 57 7.10 6.35 -2.59
C ALA A 57 6.62 7.66 -1.93
N GLN A 58 7.48 8.67 -1.81
CA GLN A 58 7.10 9.97 -1.23
C GLN A 58 6.04 10.68 -2.08
N GLU A 59 6.24 10.73 -3.40
CA GLU A 59 5.29 11.38 -4.31
C GLU A 59 3.92 10.71 -4.25
N VAL A 60 3.87 9.38 -4.29
CA VAL A 60 2.60 8.63 -4.16
C VAL A 60 1.94 8.90 -2.81
N ALA A 61 2.71 8.93 -1.72
CA ALA A 61 2.17 9.24 -0.39
C ALA A 61 1.57 10.65 -0.32
N GLU A 62 2.25 11.65 -0.87
CA GLU A 62 1.76 13.03 -0.93
C GLU A 62 0.47 13.15 -1.75
N ARG A 63 0.38 12.43 -2.87
CA ARG A 63 -0.84 12.38 -3.69
C ARG A 63 -2.02 11.76 -2.95
N LEU A 64 -1.80 10.63 -2.28
CA LEU A 64 -2.82 9.99 -1.44
C LEU A 64 -3.33 10.95 -0.35
N VAL A 65 -2.40 11.59 0.37
CA VAL A 65 -2.73 12.54 1.45
C VAL A 65 -3.48 13.76 0.93
N SER A 66 -3.03 14.32 -0.21
CA SER A 66 -3.67 15.48 -0.84
C SER A 66 -5.09 15.17 -1.31
N ALA A 67 -5.36 13.93 -1.73
CA ALA A 67 -6.69 13.45 -2.09
C ALA A 67 -7.58 13.09 -0.87
N GLY A 68 -7.05 13.20 0.36
CA GLY A 68 -7.83 13.04 1.59
C GLY A 68 -7.71 11.67 2.28
N VAL A 69 -6.77 10.81 1.85
CA VAL A 69 -6.41 9.59 2.58
C VAL A 69 -5.79 9.95 3.94
N LYS A 70 -6.17 9.23 5.00
CA LYS A 70 -5.72 9.50 6.38
C LYS A 70 -4.82 8.41 6.97
N ALA A 71 -4.76 7.25 6.33
CA ALA A 71 -3.87 6.17 6.75
C ALA A 71 -3.17 5.53 5.55
N ILE A 72 -1.90 5.19 5.72
CA ILE A 72 -1.07 4.54 4.71
C ILE A 72 -0.44 3.28 5.30
N LEU A 73 -0.62 2.15 4.62
CA LEU A 73 0.16 0.93 4.84
C LEU A 73 1.32 0.91 3.84
N ASN A 74 2.54 1.02 4.33
CA ASN A 74 3.74 1.20 3.54
C ASN A 74 4.58 -0.08 3.48
N PHE A 75 4.76 -0.62 2.28
CA PHE A 75 5.68 -1.72 1.98
C PHE A 75 6.97 -1.24 1.30
N SER A 76 7.06 0.04 0.94
CA SER A 76 8.28 0.60 0.36
C SER A 76 9.36 0.77 1.44
N PRO A 77 10.65 0.67 1.09
CA PRO A 77 11.75 0.93 2.01
C PRO A 77 12.01 2.44 2.12
N TYR A 78 10.95 3.22 2.37
CA TYR A 78 11.00 4.67 2.47
C TYR A 78 10.31 5.16 3.75
N VAL A 79 10.92 6.15 4.41
CA VAL A 79 10.36 6.84 5.58
C VAL A 79 9.80 8.17 5.11
N PHE A 80 8.47 8.33 5.19
CA PHE A 80 7.80 9.50 4.64
C PHE A 80 7.98 10.74 5.51
N ASN A 81 8.00 11.91 4.87
CA ASN A 81 7.81 13.20 5.51
C ASN A 81 6.39 13.69 5.20
N LEU A 82 5.44 13.43 6.10
CA LEU A 82 4.02 13.75 5.94
C LEU A 82 3.51 14.53 7.16
N PRO A 83 2.37 15.23 7.05
CA PRO A 83 1.71 15.87 8.18
C PRO A 83 1.45 14.90 9.36
N GLU A 84 1.48 15.40 10.59
CA GLU A 84 1.34 14.59 11.81
C GLU A 84 -0.02 13.88 11.94
N ASP A 85 -1.05 14.37 11.26
CA ASP A 85 -2.40 13.77 11.28
C ASP A 85 -2.52 12.53 10.36
N ILE A 86 -1.46 12.17 9.63
CA ILE A 86 -1.44 11.00 8.74
C ILE A 86 -0.85 9.79 9.46
N ILE A 87 -1.64 8.72 9.54
CA ILE A 87 -1.22 7.47 10.17
C ILE A 87 -0.43 6.64 9.17
N VAL A 88 0.85 6.39 9.44
CA VAL A 88 1.66 5.49 8.63
C VAL A 88 1.99 4.21 9.40
N ARG A 89 1.82 3.07 8.73
CA ARG A 89 2.26 1.75 9.23
C ARG A 89 3.20 1.13 8.22
N HIS A 90 4.45 0.93 8.62
CA HIS A 90 5.45 0.24 7.82
C HIS A 90 5.31 -1.27 8.00
N VAL A 91 5.38 -2.01 6.90
CA VAL A 91 5.46 -3.47 6.90
C VAL A 91 6.89 -3.85 6.56
N ASP A 92 7.59 -4.41 7.54
CA ASP A 92 8.92 -4.98 7.37
C ASP A 92 8.87 -6.48 7.65
N PHE A 93 9.12 -7.29 6.63
CA PHE A 93 9.18 -8.74 6.75
C PHE A 93 10.52 -9.24 7.30
N SER A 94 11.57 -8.41 7.27
CA SER A 94 12.93 -8.79 7.69
C SER A 94 12.95 -9.22 9.15
N LEU A 95 12.32 -8.44 10.04
CA LEU A 95 12.21 -8.78 11.45
C LEU A 95 11.52 -10.14 11.67
N TYR A 96 10.46 -10.43 10.92
CA TYR A 96 9.77 -11.72 11.03
C TYR A 96 10.65 -12.87 10.54
N LEU A 97 11.41 -12.67 9.47
CA LEU A 97 12.37 -13.66 8.96
C LEU A 97 13.54 -13.88 9.94
N GLU A 98 14.02 -12.85 10.62
CA GLU A 98 15.02 -12.97 11.69
C GLU A 98 14.50 -13.81 12.85
N VAL A 99 13.26 -13.57 13.30
CA VAL A 99 12.61 -14.37 14.35
C VAL A 99 12.49 -15.84 13.93
N LEU A 100 12.07 -16.10 12.69
CA LEU A 100 12.01 -17.47 12.15
C LEU A 100 13.39 -18.12 12.10
N THR A 101 14.42 -17.39 11.67
CA THR A 101 15.80 -17.87 11.59
C THR A 101 16.33 -18.22 12.99
N PHE A 102 16.11 -17.36 13.98
CA PHE A 102 16.46 -17.62 15.37
C PHE A 102 15.74 -18.86 15.90
N SER A 103 14.43 -18.98 15.65
CA SER A 103 13.62 -20.12 16.09
C SER A 103 14.06 -21.44 15.47
N LEU A 104 14.46 -21.44 14.19
CA LEU A 104 15.01 -22.63 13.53
C LEU A 104 16.39 -23.02 14.05
N THR A 105 17.22 -22.02 14.42
CA THR A 105 18.61 -22.24 14.86
C THR A 105 18.68 -22.65 16.34
N TYR A 106 17.82 -22.07 17.19
CA TYR A 106 17.90 -22.20 18.65
C TYR A 106 16.63 -22.74 19.31
N GLY A 107 15.50 -22.78 18.60
CA GLY A 107 14.18 -23.14 19.13
C GLY A 107 13.80 -24.63 19.03
N LYS A 108 14.70 -25.50 18.59
CA LYS A 108 14.53 -26.96 18.66
C LYS A 108 15.56 -27.59 19.61
N LYS A 109 15.16 -27.77 20.87
CA LYS A 109 15.62 -28.85 21.75
C LYS A 109 14.42 -29.69 22.13
#